data_AF-A0AAD4KML9-F1
#
_entry.id   AF-A0AAD4KML9-F1
#
_cell.length_a   1.000
_cell.length_b   1.000
_cell.length_c   1.000
_cell.angle_alpha   90.00
_cell.angle_beta   90.00
_cell.angle_gamma   90.00
#
_symmetry.space_group_name_H-M   'P 1'
#
loop_
_entity.id
_entity.type
_entity.pdbx_description
1 polymer ?
#
loop_
_entity_poly.entity_id
_entity_poly.type
_entity_poly.pdbx_seq_one_letter_code
_entity_poly.pdbx_strand_id
1 'polypeptide(L)'
;MATTVNVLSYLQTRTQVDVDSLDIEAARRGGPDGPWTDATSNQAEVFFQIEKAENIDTVREAINKSQQLHATFPSLTLPELMVEVATVLLAARVLPFITGSVHVMANPCYAFSIPKIVETGHRYHEIFRHVNPDVDLSRVVMKVPATFEGLRACRELHGSGIKTLATTVFTMEQAILAGEAGCVSISPFIHELKMGFDSTYKDNDSLVDLCVKAQQYYEQHSIPTRVKACSCITIDEILQLAGVAAHTIPPEDLDALVSMKEDKNDLDAKSLFKPKLFANGHQQVRAYIDDEAKYRVEFAASDGGKGQLRLYQAVSIFSDFQKKAELKMESIGA
;
A
#
# COMPACT_ATOMS: atom_id res chain seq x y z
N MET A 1 36.61 -14.58 4.58
CA MET A 1 36.63 -13.93 3.25
C MET A 1 35.66 -12.77 3.33
N ALA A 2 35.99 -11.59 2.83
CA ALA A 2 35.07 -10.45 2.85
C ALA A 2 33.80 -10.82 2.06
N THR A 3 32.66 -10.85 2.74
CA THR A 3 31.35 -11.22 2.17
C THR A 3 30.57 -9.98 1.79
N THR A 4 31.24 -9.02 1.16
CA THR A 4 30.62 -7.77 0.73
C THR A 4 29.64 -8.05 -0.42
N VAL A 5 28.38 -7.64 -0.24
CA VAL A 5 27.30 -7.84 -1.21
C VAL A 5 26.62 -6.52 -1.54
N ASN A 6 25.96 -6.44 -2.69
CA ASN A 6 25.06 -5.33 -2.96
C ASN A 6 23.85 -5.41 -2.02
N VAL A 7 23.46 -4.27 -1.45
CA VAL A 7 22.42 -4.22 -0.42
C VAL A 7 21.05 -4.56 -0.97
N LEU A 8 20.69 -4.06 -2.17
CA LEU A 8 19.41 -4.42 -2.80
C LEU A 8 19.34 -5.90 -3.17
N SER A 9 20.38 -6.45 -3.81
CA SER A 9 20.41 -7.89 -4.13
C SER A 9 20.31 -8.75 -2.87
N TYR A 10 20.98 -8.36 -1.78
CA TYR A 10 20.80 -9.03 -0.48
C TYR A 10 19.34 -9.01 -0.03
N LEU A 11 18.68 -7.85 -0.07
CA LEU A 11 17.27 -7.71 0.31
C LEU A 11 16.37 -8.61 -0.55
N GLN A 12 16.60 -8.64 -1.87
CA GLN A 12 15.85 -9.46 -2.83
C GLN A 12 16.01 -10.97 -2.60
N THR A 13 17.10 -11.43 -1.95
CA THR A 13 17.21 -12.85 -1.54
C THR A 13 16.30 -13.24 -0.37
N ARG A 14 15.75 -12.25 0.36
CA ARG A 14 14.99 -12.47 1.61
C ARG A 14 13.58 -11.92 1.56
N THR A 15 13.30 -10.95 0.70
CA THR A 15 12.09 -10.13 0.69
C THR A 15 11.68 -9.85 -0.75
N GLN A 16 10.38 -9.95 -1.07
CA GLN A 16 9.88 -9.40 -2.34
C GLN A 16 10.04 -7.87 -2.32
N VAL A 17 10.70 -7.31 -3.32
CA VAL A 17 10.86 -5.85 -3.44
C VAL A 17 9.90 -5.29 -4.49
N ASP A 18 9.14 -4.30 -4.05
CA ASP A 18 8.16 -3.54 -4.82
C ASP A 18 8.59 -2.07 -4.93
N VAL A 19 8.14 -1.37 -5.96
CA VAL A 19 8.36 0.07 -6.12
C VAL A 19 7.14 0.86 -5.63
N ASP A 20 7.33 1.82 -4.72
CA ASP A 20 6.24 2.67 -4.21
C ASP A 20 6.04 3.91 -5.10
N SER A 21 5.78 3.68 -6.39
CA SER A 21 5.52 4.76 -7.34
C SER A 21 4.74 4.28 -8.57
N LEU A 22 3.99 5.20 -9.19
CA LEU A 22 3.43 5.04 -10.53
C LEU A 22 4.25 5.75 -11.62
N ASP A 23 5.47 6.17 -11.29
CA ASP A 23 6.44 6.67 -12.27
C ASP A 23 6.90 5.54 -13.19
N ILE A 24 6.67 5.70 -14.50
CA ILE A 24 7.04 4.71 -15.51
C ILE A 24 8.56 4.50 -15.60
N GLU A 25 9.37 5.52 -15.37
CA GLU A 25 10.83 5.42 -15.39
C GLU A 25 11.34 4.72 -14.13
N ALA A 26 10.73 4.97 -12.97
CA ALA A 26 11.03 4.20 -11.77
C ALA A 26 10.70 2.71 -11.94
N ALA A 27 9.55 2.40 -12.56
CA ALA A 27 9.17 1.03 -12.86
C ALA A 27 10.14 0.37 -13.88
N ARG A 28 10.48 1.08 -14.96
CA ARG A 28 11.35 0.57 -16.04
C ARG A 28 12.78 0.31 -15.59
N ARG A 29 13.31 1.14 -14.69
CA ARG A 29 14.69 0.97 -14.18
C ARG A 29 14.90 -0.42 -13.57
N GLY A 30 13.92 -0.94 -12.85
CA GLY A 30 14.02 -2.23 -12.16
C GLY A 30 15.18 -2.29 -11.16
N GLY A 31 15.42 -3.48 -10.62
CA GLY A 31 16.58 -3.78 -9.78
C GLY A 31 17.68 -4.53 -10.53
N PRO A 32 18.84 -4.75 -9.89
CA PRO A 32 19.96 -5.53 -10.46
C PRO A 32 19.53 -6.92 -10.96
N ASP A 33 18.55 -7.52 -10.28
CA ASP A 33 18.08 -8.88 -10.51
C ASP A 33 16.78 -8.93 -11.37
N GLY A 34 16.41 -7.82 -12.01
CA GLY A 34 15.29 -7.72 -12.94
C GLY A 34 14.19 -6.75 -12.51
N PRO A 35 13.01 -6.83 -13.14
CA PRO A 35 11.89 -5.93 -12.85
C PRO A 35 11.40 -6.04 -11.40
N TRP A 36 10.79 -4.97 -10.89
CA TRP A 36 10.12 -5.00 -9.58
C TRP A 36 8.96 -6.01 -9.59
N THR A 37 8.59 -6.50 -8.40
CA THR A 37 7.44 -7.42 -8.33
C THR A 37 6.14 -6.64 -8.44
N ASP A 38 5.79 -5.84 -7.43
CA ASP A 38 4.61 -4.97 -7.51
C ASP A 38 5.01 -3.50 -7.67
N ALA A 39 4.04 -2.68 -8.09
CA ALA A 39 4.09 -1.23 -7.95
C ALA A 39 2.92 -0.75 -7.09
N THR A 40 3.19 0.06 -6.08
CA THR A 40 2.15 0.59 -5.20
C THR A 40 1.96 2.08 -5.35
N SER A 41 0.72 2.54 -5.18
CA SER A 41 0.40 3.96 -5.13
C SER A 41 -0.43 4.29 -3.90
N ASN A 42 -0.63 5.58 -3.67
CA ASN A 42 -1.53 6.15 -2.67
C ASN A 42 -1.96 7.54 -3.18
N GLN A 43 -2.84 8.24 -2.48
CA GLN A 43 -3.35 9.52 -2.95
C GLN A 43 -2.29 10.63 -3.03
N ALA A 44 -1.26 10.59 -2.18
CA ALA A 44 -0.15 11.54 -2.30
C ALA A 44 0.66 11.27 -3.56
N GLU A 45 1.03 10.01 -3.81
CA GLU A 45 1.75 9.61 -5.01
C GLU A 45 0.96 9.95 -6.29
N VAL A 46 -0.34 9.63 -6.35
CA VAL A 46 -1.19 9.97 -7.50
C VAL A 46 -1.22 11.49 -7.72
N PHE A 47 -1.38 12.27 -6.66
CA PHE A 47 -1.33 13.73 -6.76
C PHE A 47 0.00 14.23 -7.33
N PHE A 48 1.13 13.75 -6.80
CA PHE A 48 2.44 14.15 -7.30
C PHE A 48 2.65 13.73 -8.76
N GLN A 49 2.19 12.55 -9.17
CA GLN A 49 2.27 12.13 -10.58
C GLN A 49 1.41 13.00 -11.50
N ILE A 50 0.24 13.47 -11.06
CA ILE A 50 -0.60 14.43 -11.79
C ILE A 50 0.10 15.79 -11.93
N GLU A 51 0.89 16.20 -10.93
CA GLU A 51 1.63 17.48 -10.97
C GLU A 51 2.84 17.46 -11.91
N LYS A 52 3.43 16.29 -12.19
CA LYS A 52 4.61 16.20 -13.07
C LYS A 52 4.28 16.60 -14.50
N ALA A 53 5.08 17.52 -15.05
CA ALA A 53 4.90 18.02 -16.41
C ALA A 53 4.99 16.91 -17.47
N GLU A 54 5.82 15.89 -17.24
CA GLU A 54 5.97 14.73 -18.13
C GLU A 54 4.71 13.84 -18.24
N ASN A 55 3.78 13.95 -17.28
CA ASN A 55 2.53 13.20 -17.30
C ASN A 55 1.34 14.00 -17.87
N ILE A 56 1.57 15.23 -18.37
CA ILE A 56 0.47 16.11 -18.83
C ILE A 56 -0.42 15.47 -19.89
N ASP A 57 0.16 14.69 -20.80
CA ASP A 57 -0.62 14.03 -21.86
C ASP A 57 -1.49 12.91 -21.30
N THR A 58 -0.99 12.14 -20.33
CA THR A 58 -1.79 11.15 -19.58
C THR A 58 -2.89 11.82 -18.75
N VAL A 59 -2.61 12.97 -18.15
CA VAL A 59 -3.61 13.75 -17.41
C VAL A 59 -4.73 14.26 -18.34
N ARG A 60 -4.39 14.79 -19.51
CA ARG A 60 -5.36 15.20 -20.53
C ARG A 60 -6.18 14.03 -21.05
N GLU A 61 -5.54 12.88 -21.27
CA GLU A 61 -6.23 11.64 -21.63
C GLU A 61 -7.23 11.24 -20.55
N ALA A 62 -6.84 11.29 -19.28
CA ALA A 62 -7.72 10.98 -18.16
C ALA A 62 -8.94 11.89 -18.12
N ILE A 63 -8.76 13.20 -18.31
CA ILE A 63 -9.85 14.18 -18.37
C ILE A 63 -10.84 13.84 -19.49
N ASN A 64 -10.35 13.68 -20.71
CA ASN A 64 -11.18 13.39 -21.88
C ASN A 64 -11.97 12.07 -21.70
N LYS A 65 -11.30 11.05 -21.19
CA LYS A 65 -11.88 9.73 -20.97
C LYS A 65 -12.91 9.74 -19.84
N SER A 66 -12.69 10.55 -18.81
CA SER A 66 -13.65 10.73 -17.72
C SER A 66 -14.94 11.39 -18.20
N GLN A 67 -14.86 12.39 -19.09
CA GLN A 67 -16.05 13.00 -19.69
C GLN A 67 -16.89 11.99 -20.47
N GLN A 68 -16.25 11.04 -21.16
CA GLN A 68 -16.93 9.97 -21.90
C GLN A 68 -17.56 8.93 -20.97
N LEU A 69 -16.90 8.61 -19.86
CA LEU A 69 -17.33 7.58 -18.91
C LEU A 69 -18.27 8.11 -17.81
N HIS A 70 -18.46 9.42 -17.68
CA HIS A 70 -19.21 9.99 -16.55
C HIS A 70 -20.66 9.49 -16.48
N ALA A 71 -21.31 9.27 -17.63
CA ALA A 71 -22.65 8.71 -17.69
C ALA A 71 -22.73 7.26 -17.17
N THR A 72 -21.62 6.50 -17.24
CA THR A 72 -21.50 5.14 -16.69
C THR A 72 -21.36 5.15 -15.17
N PHE A 73 -20.80 6.22 -14.61
CA PHE A 73 -20.54 6.37 -13.17
C PHE A 73 -21.26 7.61 -12.58
N PRO A 74 -22.61 7.64 -12.60
CA PRO A 74 -23.39 8.82 -12.20
C PRO A 74 -23.31 9.13 -10.70
N SER A 75 -22.80 8.21 -9.88
CA SER A 75 -22.57 8.40 -8.45
C SER A 75 -21.39 9.32 -8.15
N LEU A 76 -20.49 9.52 -9.12
CA LEU A 76 -19.29 10.33 -8.95
C LEU A 76 -19.46 11.75 -9.48
N THR A 77 -18.76 12.67 -8.85
CA THR A 77 -18.47 13.95 -9.48
C THR A 77 -17.47 13.72 -10.63
N LEU A 78 -17.50 14.59 -11.65
CA LEU A 78 -16.54 14.47 -12.74
C LEU A 78 -15.06 14.58 -12.27
N PRO A 79 -14.69 15.49 -11.35
CA PRO A 79 -13.32 15.57 -10.81
C PRO A 79 -12.87 14.30 -10.09
N GLU A 80 -13.76 13.68 -9.33
CA GLU A 80 -13.46 12.43 -8.63
C GLU A 80 -13.19 11.31 -9.65
N LEU A 81 -14.03 11.21 -10.69
CA LEU A 81 -13.82 10.25 -11.78
C LEU A 81 -12.50 10.54 -12.53
N MET A 82 -12.14 11.81 -12.75
CA MET A 82 -10.87 12.21 -13.36
C MET A 82 -9.66 11.67 -12.59
N VAL A 83 -9.69 11.74 -11.25
CA VAL A 83 -8.60 11.19 -10.41
C VAL A 83 -8.54 9.67 -10.49
N GLU A 84 -9.68 8.97 -10.45
CA GLU A 84 -9.71 7.50 -10.59
C GLU A 84 -9.19 7.05 -11.97
N VAL A 85 -9.63 7.71 -13.05
CA VAL A 85 -9.17 7.39 -14.42
C VAL A 85 -7.68 7.72 -14.60
N ALA A 86 -7.19 8.83 -14.04
CA ALA A 86 -5.76 9.16 -14.07
C ALA A 86 -4.93 8.10 -13.33
N THR A 87 -5.39 7.67 -12.15
CA THR A 87 -4.75 6.60 -11.37
C THR A 87 -4.64 5.31 -12.18
N VAL A 88 -5.73 4.92 -12.84
CA VAL A 88 -5.76 3.70 -13.67
C VAL A 88 -4.86 3.81 -14.90
N LEU A 89 -4.83 4.96 -15.58
CA LEU A 89 -3.93 5.19 -16.73
C LEU A 89 -2.46 5.12 -16.32
N LEU A 90 -2.09 5.77 -15.22
CA LEU A 90 -0.73 5.70 -14.66
C LEU A 90 -0.35 4.26 -14.29
N ALA A 91 -1.24 3.54 -13.59
CA ALA A 91 -1.02 2.15 -13.23
C ALA A 91 -0.91 1.22 -14.46
N ALA A 92 -1.76 1.42 -15.47
CA ALA A 92 -1.73 0.64 -16.71
C ALA A 92 -0.41 0.82 -17.48
N ARG A 93 0.19 2.02 -17.43
CA ARG A 93 1.52 2.31 -18.02
C ARG A 93 2.67 1.59 -17.31
N VAL A 94 2.52 1.29 -16.01
CA VAL A 94 3.53 0.61 -15.18
C VAL A 94 3.46 -0.91 -15.31
N LEU A 95 2.27 -1.48 -15.49
CA LEU A 95 2.04 -2.94 -15.56
C LEU A 95 3.02 -3.75 -16.45
N PRO A 96 3.44 -3.27 -17.63
CA PRO A 96 4.39 -3.99 -18.48
C PRO A 96 5.81 -4.11 -17.89
N PHE A 97 6.17 -3.25 -16.94
CA PHE A 97 7.52 -3.17 -16.34
C PHE A 97 7.62 -3.84 -14.97
N ILE A 98 6.57 -4.52 -14.52
CA ILE A 98 6.56 -5.26 -13.27
C ILE A 98 6.06 -6.69 -13.51
N THR A 99 6.41 -7.62 -12.63
CA THR A 99 6.01 -9.05 -12.79
C THR A 99 4.73 -9.41 -12.04
N GLY A 100 4.43 -8.69 -10.97
CA GLY A 100 3.29 -8.85 -10.08
C GLY A 100 2.18 -7.84 -10.36
N SER A 101 1.70 -7.13 -9.36
CA SER A 101 0.46 -6.35 -9.41
C SER A 101 0.68 -4.84 -9.27
N VAL A 102 -0.23 -4.05 -9.81
CA VAL A 102 -0.39 -2.64 -9.43
C VAL A 102 -1.36 -2.53 -8.26
N HIS A 103 -1.04 -1.67 -7.31
CA HIS A 103 -1.87 -1.44 -6.13
C HIS A 103 -2.39 0.00 -6.12
N VAL A 104 -3.70 0.17 -6.36
CA VAL A 104 -4.36 1.48 -6.45
C VAL A 104 -5.25 1.69 -5.23
N MET A 105 -5.19 2.86 -4.61
CA MET A 105 -5.90 3.12 -3.36
C MET A 105 -7.30 3.68 -3.59
N ALA A 106 -8.32 3.08 -2.95
CA ALA A 106 -9.68 3.62 -2.95
C ALA A 106 -9.70 5.07 -2.42
N ASN A 107 -10.70 5.86 -2.83
CA ASN A 107 -10.85 7.23 -2.36
C ASN A 107 -10.86 7.28 -0.81
N PRO A 108 -9.86 7.89 -0.15
CA PRO A 108 -9.72 7.90 1.30
C PRO A 108 -10.86 8.65 1.99
N CYS A 109 -11.56 9.55 1.30
CA CYS A 109 -12.77 10.18 1.80
C CYS A 109 -13.89 9.16 2.07
N TYR A 110 -13.79 7.93 1.54
CA TYR A 110 -14.72 6.83 1.75
C TYR A 110 -14.27 5.84 2.81
N ALA A 111 -13.17 6.10 3.53
CA ALA A 111 -12.61 5.16 4.51
C ALA A 111 -13.61 4.64 5.56
N PHE A 112 -14.71 5.35 5.83
CA PHE A 112 -15.74 4.95 6.79
C PHE A 112 -17.08 4.55 6.13
N SER A 113 -17.07 4.22 4.84
CA SER A 113 -18.28 3.84 4.09
C SER A 113 -18.08 2.52 3.35
N ILE A 114 -18.62 1.45 3.92
CA ILE A 114 -18.64 0.11 3.31
C ILE A 114 -19.16 0.15 1.86
N PRO A 115 -20.38 0.65 1.57
CA PRO A 115 -20.92 0.59 0.21
C PRO A 115 -20.09 1.35 -0.81
N LYS A 116 -19.53 2.50 -0.42
CA LYS A 116 -18.69 3.30 -1.33
C LYS A 116 -17.36 2.61 -1.65
N ILE A 117 -16.72 1.97 -0.67
CA ILE A 117 -15.47 1.21 -0.91
C ILE A 117 -15.75 0.00 -1.80
N VAL A 118 -16.84 -0.73 -1.57
CA VAL A 118 -17.24 -1.86 -2.42
C VAL A 118 -17.50 -1.40 -3.85
N GLU A 119 -18.23 -0.30 -4.02
CA GLU A 119 -18.48 0.31 -5.34
C GLU A 119 -17.17 0.70 -6.04
N THR A 120 -16.23 1.34 -5.33
CA THR A 120 -14.91 1.69 -5.88
C THR A 120 -14.15 0.46 -6.40
N GLY A 121 -14.21 -0.68 -5.72
CA GLY A 121 -13.54 -1.90 -6.17
C GLY A 121 -14.06 -2.40 -7.52
N HIS A 122 -15.39 -2.48 -7.67
CA HIS A 122 -16.00 -2.86 -8.93
C HIS A 122 -15.74 -1.84 -10.04
N ARG A 123 -15.83 -0.55 -9.69
CA ARG A 123 -15.58 0.55 -10.62
C ARG A 123 -14.14 0.58 -11.12
N TYR A 124 -13.13 0.31 -10.29
CA TYR A 124 -11.76 0.20 -10.77
C TYR A 124 -11.59 -0.88 -11.81
N HIS A 125 -12.15 -2.08 -11.60
CA HIS A 125 -12.12 -3.13 -12.62
C HIS A 125 -12.77 -2.68 -13.95
N GLU A 126 -13.87 -1.93 -13.89
CA GLU A 126 -14.53 -1.40 -15.08
C GLU A 126 -13.69 -0.32 -15.78
N ILE A 127 -13.14 0.64 -15.04
CA ILE A 127 -12.24 1.67 -15.58
C ILE A 127 -11.00 1.01 -16.21
N PHE A 128 -10.40 0.01 -15.56
CA PHE A 128 -9.27 -0.75 -16.10
C PHE A 128 -9.61 -1.39 -17.45
N ARG A 129 -10.77 -2.05 -17.59
CA ARG A 129 -11.21 -2.61 -18.89
C ARG A 129 -11.41 -1.54 -19.96
N HIS A 130 -11.92 -0.37 -19.58
CA HIS A 130 -12.06 0.73 -20.52
C HIS A 130 -10.71 1.32 -20.95
N VAL A 131 -9.71 1.32 -20.07
CA VAL A 131 -8.37 1.89 -20.34
C VAL A 131 -7.48 0.88 -21.08
N ASN A 132 -7.52 -0.38 -20.68
CA ASN A 132 -6.76 -1.47 -21.26
C ASN A 132 -7.66 -2.73 -21.32
N PRO A 133 -8.33 -2.99 -22.46
CA PRO A 133 -9.24 -4.13 -22.60
C PRO A 133 -8.60 -5.50 -22.35
N ASP A 134 -7.29 -5.61 -22.55
CA ASP A 134 -6.53 -6.86 -22.40
C ASP A 134 -5.88 -6.99 -21.01
N VAL A 135 -6.21 -6.10 -20.07
CA VAL A 135 -5.64 -6.14 -18.72
C VAL A 135 -6.05 -7.41 -17.97
N ASP A 136 -5.07 -8.10 -17.41
CA ASP A 136 -5.34 -9.14 -16.41
C ASP A 136 -5.71 -8.46 -15.08
N LEU A 137 -7.02 -8.41 -14.78
CA LEU A 137 -7.54 -7.85 -13.53
C LEU A 137 -7.04 -8.58 -12.29
N SER A 138 -6.50 -9.80 -12.41
CA SER A 138 -5.85 -10.48 -11.29
C SER A 138 -4.57 -9.78 -10.81
N ARG A 139 -4.00 -8.90 -11.65
CA ARG A 139 -2.85 -8.04 -11.35
C ARG A 139 -3.24 -6.65 -10.84
N VAL A 140 -4.51 -6.43 -10.53
CA VAL A 140 -5.00 -5.20 -9.91
C VAL A 140 -5.38 -5.49 -8.47
N VAL A 141 -4.78 -4.75 -7.53
CA VAL A 141 -5.07 -4.84 -6.10
C VAL A 141 -5.58 -3.49 -5.61
N MET A 142 -6.73 -3.46 -4.94
CA MET A 142 -7.24 -2.23 -4.36
C MET A 142 -6.72 -2.05 -2.93
N LYS A 143 -6.04 -0.94 -2.65
CA LYS A 143 -5.63 -0.56 -1.29
C LYS A 143 -6.80 0.11 -0.58
N VAL A 144 -7.08 -0.31 0.65
CA VAL A 144 -8.18 0.20 1.47
C VAL A 144 -7.64 0.57 2.84
N PRO A 145 -7.90 1.80 3.35
CA PRO A 145 -7.56 2.15 4.73
C PRO A 145 -8.12 1.14 5.73
N ALA A 146 -7.30 0.68 6.68
CA ALA A 146 -7.66 -0.33 7.66
C ALA A 146 -8.55 0.19 8.81
N THR A 147 -9.63 0.88 8.45
CA THR A 147 -10.78 1.14 9.35
C THR A 147 -11.60 -0.14 9.49
N PHE A 148 -12.53 -0.19 10.47
CA PHE A 148 -13.44 -1.33 10.58
C PHE A 148 -14.29 -1.48 9.31
N GLU A 149 -14.86 -0.38 8.84
CA GLU A 149 -15.70 -0.32 7.64
C GLU A 149 -14.91 -0.71 6.39
N GLY A 150 -13.66 -0.24 6.27
CA GLY A 150 -12.78 -0.60 5.15
C GLY A 150 -12.47 -2.10 5.12
N LEU A 151 -12.18 -2.71 6.27
CA LEU A 151 -11.90 -4.14 6.33
C LEU A 151 -13.17 -5.00 6.17
N ARG A 152 -14.34 -4.52 6.58
CA ARG A 152 -15.63 -5.14 6.22
C ARG A 152 -15.89 -5.08 4.71
N ALA A 153 -15.61 -3.94 4.06
CA ALA A 153 -15.69 -3.83 2.61
C ALA A 153 -14.70 -4.76 1.90
N CYS A 154 -13.48 -4.91 2.41
CA CYS A 154 -12.51 -5.89 1.91
C CYS A 154 -13.06 -7.32 1.93
N ARG A 155 -13.81 -7.70 2.99
CA ARG A 155 -14.46 -9.02 3.07
C ARG A 155 -15.49 -9.23 1.98
N GLU A 156 -16.32 -8.23 1.68
CA GLU A 156 -17.31 -8.30 0.60
C GLU A 156 -16.62 -8.40 -0.77
N LEU A 157 -15.61 -7.57 -1.00
CA LEU A 157 -14.81 -7.57 -2.23
C LEU A 157 -14.06 -8.88 -2.47
N HIS A 158 -13.54 -9.50 -1.41
CA HIS A 158 -12.95 -10.83 -1.46
C HIS A 158 -13.95 -11.87 -1.98
N GLY A 159 -15.20 -11.82 -1.49
CA GLY A 159 -16.29 -12.67 -1.98
C GLY A 159 -16.62 -12.46 -3.47
N SER A 160 -16.39 -11.24 -3.98
CA SER A 160 -16.51 -10.88 -5.40
C SER A 160 -15.25 -11.16 -6.24
N GLY A 161 -14.20 -11.74 -5.66
CA GLY A 161 -12.94 -12.04 -6.35
C GLY A 161 -12.03 -10.82 -6.60
N ILE A 162 -12.27 -9.70 -5.94
CA ILE A 162 -11.44 -8.49 -6.03
C ILE A 162 -10.37 -8.55 -4.95
N LYS A 163 -9.09 -8.48 -5.35
CA LYS A 163 -7.96 -8.52 -4.43
C LYS A 163 -7.82 -7.17 -3.73
N THR A 164 -7.68 -7.22 -2.40
CA THR A 164 -7.50 -6.01 -1.58
C THR A 164 -6.23 -6.06 -0.75
N LEU A 165 -5.64 -4.89 -0.53
CA LEU A 165 -4.57 -4.65 0.42
C LEU A 165 -5.12 -3.75 1.54
N ALA A 166 -4.93 -4.13 2.81
CA ALA A 166 -5.22 -3.23 3.93
C ALA A 166 -4.04 -2.28 4.17
N THR A 167 -4.23 -0.98 3.91
CA THR A 167 -3.21 0.06 4.14
C THR A 167 -3.49 0.78 5.46
N THR A 168 -2.60 1.68 5.91
CA THR A 168 -2.72 2.42 7.19
C THR A 168 -2.92 1.49 8.39
N VAL A 169 -2.15 0.41 8.44
CA VAL A 169 -2.14 -0.55 9.55
C VAL A 169 -1.09 -0.12 10.58
N PHE A 170 -1.52 0.09 11.81
CA PHE A 170 -0.70 0.56 12.93
C PHE A 170 -0.77 -0.35 14.16
N THR A 171 -1.68 -1.34 14.17
CA THR A 171 -1.85 -2.26 15.30
C THR A 171 -2.06 -3.71 14.86
N MET A 172 -1.89 -4.64 15.80
CA MET A 172 -2.17 -6.05 15.56
C MET A 172 -3.66 -6.33 15.36
N GLU A 173 -4.55 -5.57 16.00
CA GLU A 173 -6.00 -5.69 15.84
C GLU A 173 -6.40 -5.47 14.38
N GLN A 174 -5.86 -4.43 13.74
CA GLN A 174 -6.06 -4.17 12.31
C GLN A 174 -5.48 -5.29 11.44
N ALA A 175 -4.26 -5.77 11.75
CA ALA A 175 -3.63 -6.86 11.00
C ALA A 175 -4.44 -8.15 11.07
N ILE A 176 -4.92 -8.53 12.26
CA ILE A 176 -5.75 -9.72 12.45
C ILE A 176 -7.04 -9.58 11.64
N LEU A 177 -7.77 -8.48 11.81
CA LEU A 177 -9.02 -8.23 11.08
C LEU A 177 -8.82 -8.23 9.56
N ALA A 178 -7.71 -7.69 9.05
CA ALA A 178 -7.39 -7.70 7.63
C ALA A 178 -7.13 -9.12 7.09
N GLY A 179 -6.48 -9.97 7.89
CA GLY A 179 -6.30 -11.38 7.56
C GLY A 179 -7.64 -12.12 7.50
N GLU A 180 -8.53 -11.87 8.48
CA GLU A 180 -9.88 -12.42 8.49
C GLU A 180 -10.72 -11.92 7.31
N ALA A 181 -10.56 -10.66 6.91
CA ALA A 181 -11.26 -10.08 5.76
C ALA A 181 -10.82 -10.68 4.42
N GLY A 182 -9.73 -11.44 4.36
CA GLY A 182 -9.23 -12.05 3.14
C GLY A 182 -8.42 -11.09 2.26
N CYS A 183 -7.84 -10.04 2.84
CA CYS A 183 -6.88 -9.19 2.14
C CYS A 183 -5.69 -10.04 1.67
N VAL A 184 -5.20 -9.81 0.45
CA VAL A 184 -4.02 -10.53 -0.07
C VAL A 184 -2.74 -10.10 0.63
N SER A 185 -2.72 -8.86 1.11
CA SER A 185 -1.63 -8.33 1.93
C SER A 185 -2.10 -7.19 2.84
N ILE A 186 -1.27 -6.88 3.84
CA ILE A 186 -1.38 -5.66 4.64
C ILE A 186 -0.16 -4.77 4.44
N SER A 187 -0.31 -3.48 4.67
CA SER A 187 0.79 -2.53 4.73
C SER A 187 0.86 -1.85 6.09
N PRO A 188 1.69 -2.38 7.01
CA PRO A 188 2.01 -1.72 8.26
C PRO A 188 2.89 -0.50 8.00
N PHE A 189 2.48 0.65 8.55
CA PHE A 189 3.25 1.88 8.47
C PHE A 189 4.22 1.92 9.64
N ILE A 190 5.51 2.11 9.36
CA ILE A 190 6.55 2.10 10.41
C ILE A 190 6.47 3.35 11.29
N HIS A 191 6.03 4.47 10.72
CA HIS A 191 5.83 5.72 11.43
C HIS A 191 4.47 6.33 11.09
N GLU A 192 4.10 7.34 11.86
CA GLU A 192 3.06 8.27 11.43
C GLU A 192 3.35 8.87 10.06
N LEU A 193 2.34 8.81 9.18
CA LEU A 193 2.44 9.30 7.81
C LEU A 193 2.85 10.78 7.75
N LYS A 194 2.50 11.57 8.77
CA LYS A 194 2.91 12.97 8.88
C LYS A 194 4.43 13.16 8.76
N MET A 195 5.23 12.20 9.22
CA MET A 195 6.69 12.27 9.16
C MET A 195 7.24 12.39 7.73
N GLY A 196 6.52 11.88 6.73
CA GLY A 196 6.87 12.02 5.31
C GLY A 196 6.52 13.38 4.69
N PHE A 197 5.71 14.20 5.36
CA PHE A 197 5.20 15.47 4.81
C PHE A 197 5.54 16.71 5.64
N ASP A 198 6.02 16.53 6.87
CA ASP A 198 6.42 17.61 7.77
C ASP A 198 7.83 17.33 8.30
N SER A 199 8.84 17.98 7.72
CA SER A 199 10.24 17.80 8.09
C SER A 199 10.57 18.23 9.53
N THR A 200 9.69 19.01 10.16
CA THR A 200 9.81 19.44 11.56
C THR A 200 9.20 18.41 12.53
N TYR A 201 8.37 17.50 12.03
CA TYR A 201 7.75 16.45 12.81
C TYR A 201 8.70 15.27 13.01
N LYS A 202 8.67 14.68 14.22
CA LYS A 202 9.39 13.46 14.55
C LYS A 202 8.47 12.50 15.28
N ASP A 203 8.26 11.33 14.70
CA ASP A 203 7.72 10.17 15.41
C ASP A 203 8.91 9.41 16.03
N ASN A 204 8.87 9.20 17.34
CA ASN A 204 9.90 8.45 18.06
C ASN A 204 9.47 7.01 18.36
N ASP A 205 8.23 6.65 18.01
CA ASP A 205 7.61 5.38 18.35
C ASP A 205 7.51 4.49 17.09
N SER A 206 8.67 4.08 16.56
CA SER A 206 8.77 3.21 15.39
C SER A 206 8.02 1.88 15.58
N LEU A 207 7.28 1.48 14.55
CA LEU A 207 6.47 0.26 14.50
C LEU A 207 7.12 -0.87 13.70
N VAL A 208 8.44 -0.91 13.55
CA VAL A 208 9.16 -2.02 12.86
C VAL A 208 8.77 -3.40 13.40
N ASP A 209 8.56 -3.52 14.72
CA ASP A 209 8.13 -4.76 15.36
C ASP A 209 6.74 -5.25 14.92
N LEU A 210 5.86 -4.35 14.45
CA LEU A 210 4.52 -4.71 13.99
C LEU A 210 4.59 -5.63 12.77
N CYS A 211 5.51 -5.38 11.85
CA CYS A 211 5.72 -6.23 10.68
C CYS A 211 6.11 -7.66 11.08
N VAL A 212 7.02 -7.79 12.05
CA VAL A 212 7.48 -9.09 12.56
C VAL A 212 6.34 -9.83 13.23
N LYS A 213 5.61 -9.16 14.15
CA LYS A 213 4.49 -9.75 14.89
C LYS A 213 3.35 -10.19 13.96
N ALA A 214 2.99 -9.35 12.98
CA ALA A 214 1.93 -9.66 12.03
C ALA A 214 2.29 -10.86 11.15
N GLN A 215 3.52 -10.92 10.64
CA GLN A 215 3.97 -12.04 9.80
C GLN A 215 4.00 -13.35 10.59
N GLN A 216 4.57 -13.32 11.79
CA GLN A 216 4.58 -14.49 12.68
C GLN A 216 3.17 -14.96 13.01
N TYR A 217 2.25 -14.04 13.30
CA TYR A 217 0.86 -14.35 13.57
C TYR A 217 0.21 -15.05 12.37
N TYR A 218 0.37 -14.52 11.16
CA TYR A 218 -0.17 -15.14 9.95
C TYR A 218 0.42 -16.53 9.67
N GLU A 219 1.73 -16.70 9.83
CA GLU A 219 2.38 -18.01 9.66
C GLU A 219 1.88 -19.04 10.69
N GLN A 220 1.75 -18.66 11.96
CA GLN A 220 1.29 -19.55 13.04
C GLN A 220 -0.16 -19.99 12.84
N HIS A 221 -1.00 -19.12 12.28
CA HIS A 221 -2.43 -19.38 12.09
C HIS A 221 -2.77 -19.81 10.66
N SER A 222 -1.76 -20.05 9.81
CA SER A 222 -1.94 -20.43 8.40
C SER A 222 -2.81 -19.45 7.61
N ILE A 223 -2.70 -18.15 7.92
CA ILE A 223 -3.40 -17.08 7.22
C ILE A 223 -2.57 -16.71 5.97
N PRO A 224 -3.14 -16.75 4.76
CA PRO A 224 -2.38 -16.55 3.52
C PRO A 224 -2.00 -15.09 3.23
N THR A 225 -2.57 -14.14 3.99
CA THR A 225 -2.28 -12.71 3.88
C THR A 225 -0.78 -12.44 4.10
N ARG A 226 -0.18 -11.65 3.22
CA ARG A 226 1.24 -11.29 3.29
C ARG A 226 1.44 -9.95 4.01
N VAL A 227 2.56 -9.79 4.70
CA VAL A 227 2.96 -8.49 5.25
C VAL A 227 3.81 -7.76 4.23
N LYS A 228 3.37 -6.57 3.79
CA LYS A 228 4.07 -5.68 2.87
C LYS A 228 4.50 -4.40 3.60
N ALA A 229 5.72 -4.37 4.12
CA ALA A 229 6.24 -3.19 4.81
C ALA A 229 6.26 -1.94 3.90
N CYS A 230 6.03 -0.77 4.48
CA CYS A 230 6.03 0.52 3.77
C CYS A 230 6.36 1.67 4.73
N SER A 231 6.59 2.87 4.18
CA SER A 231 6.76 4.10 4.97
C SER A 231 7.93 4.04 5.97
N CYS A 232 9.04 3.41 5.58
CA CYS A 232 10.32 3.57 6.28
C CYS A 232 10.89 4.96 6.02
N ILE A 233 11.62 5.52 6.98
CA ILE A 233 12.25 6.85 6.88
C ILE A 233 13.74 6.71 6.61
N THR A 234 14.34 5.57 6.97
CA THR A 234 15.76 5.32 6.78
C THR A 234 16.04 3.98 6.13
N ILE A 235 17.17 3.89 5.42
CA ILE A 235 17.70 2.62 4.89
C ILE A 235 17.87 1.58 6.00
N ASP A 236 18.26 1.99 7.22
CA ASP A 236 18.46 1.04 8.30
C ASP A 236 17.15 0.33 8.70
N GLU A 237 16.02 1.03 8.70
CA GLU A 237 14.70 0.44 8.94
C GLU A 237 14.30 -0.56 7.85
N ILE A 238 14.59 -0.25 6.58
CA ILE A 238 14.39 -1.19 5.46
C ILE A 238 15.20 -2.47 5.70
N LEU A 239 16.45 -2.34 6.15
CA LEU A 239 17.34 -3.48 6.42
C LEU A 239 16.95 -4.27 7.68
N GLN A 240 16.44 -3.60 8.71
CA GLN A 240 15.85 -4.26 9.88
C GLN A 240 14.68 -5.16 9.48
N LEU A 241 13.95 -4.81 8.41
CA LEU A 241 12.84 -5.59 7.90
C LEU A 241 13.22 -6.63 6.83
N ALA A 242 14.51 -6.83 6.53
CA ALA A 242 14.94 -7.85 5.57
C ALA A 242 14.52 -9.27 6.03
N GLY A 243 13.51 -9.84 5.37
CA GLY A 243 12.84 -11.10 5.73
C GLY A 243 11.31 -10.97 5.88
N VAL A 244 10.78 -9.75 5.82
CA VAL A 244 9.34 -9.51 5.64
C VAL A 244 8.90 -10.05 4.27
N ALA A 245 7.63 -10.44 4.13
CA ALA A 245 7.14 -11.11 2.92
C ALA A 245 7.22 -10.22 1.67
N ALA A 246 7.01 -8.92 1.81
CA ALA A 246 7.24 -7.92 0.77
C ALA A 246 7.60 -6.55 1.38
N HIS A 247 8.27 -5.70 0.62
CA HIS A 247 8.55 -4.32 0.98
C HIS A 247 8.33 -3.42 -0.23
N THR A 248 7.47 -2.43 -0.09
CA THR A 248 7.35 -1.36 -1.10
C THR A 248 8.21 -0.18 -0.69
N ILE A 249 9.07 0.27 -1.59
CA ILE A 249 10.16 1.20 -1.29
C ILE A 249 10.12 2.36 -2.31
N PRO A 250 10.24 3.63 -1.86
CA PRO A 250 10.33 4.77 -2.75
C PRO A 250 11.52 4.67 -3.73
N PRO A 251 11.41 5.21 -4.95
CA PRO A 251 12.48 5.13 -5.96
C PRO A 251 13.84 5.62 -5.49
N GLU A 252 13.89 6.68 -4.69
CA GLU A 252 15.12 7.27 -4.16
C GLU A 252 15.85 6.34 -3.19
N ASP A 253 15.12 5.61 -2.36
CA ASP A 253 15.69 4.62 -1.45
C ASP A 253 16.14 3.37 -2.21
N LEU A 254 15.40 2.97 -3.25
CA LEU A 254 15.83 1.91 -4.16
C LEU A 254 17.16 2.25 -4.84
N ASP A 255 17.32 3.48 -5.33
CA ASP A 255 18.58 3.95 -5.92
C ASP A 255 19.73 3.92 -4.92
N ALA A 256 19.48 4.33 -3.67
CA ALA A 256 20.46 4.24 -2.60
C ALA A 256 20.88 2.78 -2.36
N LEU A 257 19.92 1.86 -2.21
CA LEU A 257 20.18 0.42 -1.99
C LEU A 257 20.97 -0.21 -3.14
N VAL A 258 20.71 0.19 -4.40
CA VAL A 258 21.47 -0.25 -5.58
C VAL A 258 22.93 0.22 -5.50
N SER A 259 23.18 1.44 -5.02
CA SER A 259 24.53 2.00 -4.95
C SER A 259 25.36 1.45 -3.78
N MET A 260 24.71 0.89 -2.76
CA MET A 260 25.35 0.46 -1.52
C MET A 260 25.93 -0.95 -1.60
N LYS A 261 27.05 -1.14 -0.88
CA LYS A 261 27.67 -2.44 -0.62
C LYS A 261 28.06 -2.53 0.85
N GLU A 262 27.70 -3.64 1.49
CA GLU A 262 27.87 -3.86 2.93
C GLU A 262 28.35 -5.30 3.16
N ASP A 263 28.96 -5.59 4.32
CA ASP A 263 29.26 -6.99 4.68
C ASP A 263 27.96 -7.74 4.98
N LYS A 264 27.82 -8.95 4.41
CA LYS A 264 26.63 -9.77 4.59
C LYS A 264 26.32 -10.06 6.06
N ASN A 265 27.34 -10.27 6.92
CA ASN A 265 27.08 -10.59 8.33
C ASN A 265 26.51 -9.38 9.08
N ASP A 266 26.95 -8.17 8.72
CA ASP A 266 26.40 -6.94 9.28
C ASP A 266 24.94 -6.75 8.85
N LEU A 267 24.61 -7.03 7.58
CA LEU A 267 23.22 -7.03 7.10
C LEU A 267 22.36 -8.10 7.78
N ASP A 268 22.88 -9.31 7.98
CA ASP A 268 22.19 -10.39 8.70
C ASP A 268 21.98 -10.04 10.19
N ALA A 269 22.91 -9.30 10.79
CA ALA A 269 22.80 -8.83 12.17
C ALA A 269 21.67 -7.81 12.35
N LYS A 270 21.51 -6.87 11.40
CA LYS A 270 20.45 -5.83 11.41
C LYS A 270 19.03 -6.38 11.32
N SER A 271 18.82 -7.42 10.52
CA SER A 271 17.47 -7.99 10.31
C SER A 271 16.82 -8.48 11.60
N LEU A 272 15.59 -8.05 11.87
CA LEU A 272 14.73 -8.51 12.97
C LEU A 272 14.12 -9.89 12.68
N PHE A 273 14.08 -10.30 11.40
CA PHE A 273 13.58 -11.61 10.99
C PHE A 273 14.68 -12.68 11.13
N LYS A 274 14.80 -13.21 12.36
CA LYS A 274 15.71 -14.31 12.66
C LYS A 274 15.10 -15.67 12.23
N PRO A 275 15.93 -16.70 11.96
CA PRO A 275 15.45 -18.05 11.66
C PRO A 275 14.47 -18.55 12.73
N LYS A 276 13.37 -19.18 12.29
CA LYS A 276 12.20 -19.50 13.12
C LYS A 276 12.58 -20.31 14.36
N LEU A 277 12.63 -19.66 15.51
CA LEU A 277 12.39 -20.32 16.79
C LEU A 277 10.89 -20.23 17.01
N PHE A 278 10.15 -21.28 16.62
CA PHE A 278 8.76 -21.38 17.02
C PHE A 278 8.73 -21.43 18.55
N ALA A 279 8.41 -20.29 19.17
CA ALA A 279 8.06 -20.29 20.58
C ALA A 279 6.78 -21.12 20.70
N ASN A 280 6.87 -22.27 21.36
CA ASN A 280 5.72 -23.07 21.78
C ASN A 280 4.95 -22.29 22.85
N GLY A 281 4.21 -21.26 22.42
CA GLY A 281 3.28 -20.51 23.23
C GLY A 281 1.92 -20.57 22.56
N HIS A 282 0.91 -21.05 23.27
CA HIS A 282 -0.48 -20.92 22.84
C HIS A 282 -0.85 -19.43 22.90
N GLN A 283 -0.60 -18.69 21.83
CA GLN A 283 -1.12 -17.34 21.70
C GLN A 283 -2.62 -17.44 21.51
N GLN A 284 -3.38 -16.66 22.28
CA GLN A 284 -4.83 -16.69 22.21
C GLN A 284 -5.28 -16.22 20.82
N VAL A 285 -6.00 -17.08 20.11
CA VAL A 285 -6.60 -16.75 18.81
C VAL A 285 -7.62 -15.65 19.06
N ARG A 286 -7.35 -14.45 18.54
CA ARG A 286 -8.33 -13.37 18.49
C ARG A 286 -9.09 -13.44 17.17
N ALA A 287 -10.36 -13.07 17.23
CA ALA A 287 -11.22 -12.93 16.07
C ALA A 287 -12.10 -11.68 16.22
N TYR A 288 -12.29 -10.96 15.11
CA TYR A 288 -12.91 -9.62 15.08
C TYR A 288 -13.94 -9.44 13.97
N ILE A 289 -13.81 -10.15 12.85
CA ILE A 289 -14.61 -9.87 11.64
C ILE A 289 -16.13 -9.89 11.90
N ASP A 290 -16.59 -10.74 12.82
CA ASP A 290 -18.00 -10.90 13.19
C ASP A 290 -18.38 -10.25 14.54
N ASP A 291 -17.46 -9.51 15.18
CA ASP A 291 -17.68 -8.84 16.47
C ASP A 291 -17.10 -7.41 16.45
N GLU A 292 -17.89 -6.50 15.89
CA GLU A 292 -17.55 -5.07 15.78
C GLU A 292 -17.28 -4.42 17.14
N ALA A 293 -18.12 -4.72 18.13
CA ALA A 293 -18.02 -4.10 19.44
C ALA A 293 -16.68 -4.45 20.10
N LYS A 294 -16.31 -5.73 20.05
CA LYS A 294 -15.00 -6.20 20.55
C LYS A 294 -13.85 -5.55 19.79
N TYR A 295 -13.89 -5.55 18.45
CA TYR A 295 -12.83 -4.92 17.65
C TYR A 295 -12.63 -3.45 18.04
N ARG A 296 -13.73 -2.67 18.12
CA ARG A 296 -13.64 -1.24 18.44
C ARG A 296 -13.06 -0.99 19.82
N VAL A 297 -13.43 -1.80 20.82
CA VAL A 297 -12.91 -1.68 22.19
C VAL A 297 -11.41 -2.00 22.22
N GLU A 298 -10.99 -3.11 21.62
CA GLU A 298 -9.57 -3.51 21.62
C GLU A 298 -8.70 -2.57 20.77
N PHE A 299 -9.19 -2.14 19.60
CA PHE A 299 -8.49 -1.19 18.76
C PHE A 299 -8.35 0.19 19.43
N ALA A 300 -9.38 0.66 20.15
CA ALA A 300 -9.30 1.90 20.92
C ALA A 300 -8.32 1.82 22.09
N ALA A 301 -8.15 0.64 22.69
CA ALA A 301 -7.20 0.43 23.79
C ALA A 301 -5.75 0.23 23.30
N SER A 302 -5.56 -0.21 22.05
CA SER A 302 -4.24 -0.53 21.50
C SER A 302 -3.29 0.66 21.55
N ASP A 303 -2.10 0.40 22.09
CA ASP A 303 -1.01 1.39 22.24
C ASP A 303 -1.48 2.70 22.93
N GLY A 304 -2.37 2.57 23.93
CA GLY A 304 -2.92 3.73 24.65
C GLY A 304 -3.77 4.64 23.77
N GLY A 305 -4.39 4.11 22.70
CA GLY A 305 -5.22 4.85 21.75
C GLY A 305 -4.45 5.49 20.59
N LYS A 306 -3.12 5.37 20.56
CA LYS A 306 -2.30 5.92 19.46
C LYS A 306 -2.64 5.29 18.10
N GLY A 307 -3.00 4.00 18.07
CA GLY A 307 -3.40 3.32 16.82
C GLY A 307 -4.53 4.04 16.08
N GLN A 308 -5.54 4.52 16.82
CA GLN A 308 -6.62 5.33 16.26
C GLN A 308 -6.10 6.66 15.74
N LEU A 309 -5.33 7.40 16.56
CA LEU A 309 -4.78 8.70 16.18
C LEU A 309 -3.99 8.61 14.86
N ARG A 310 -3.13 7.60 14.72
CA ARG A 310 -2.32 7.34 13.52
C ARG A 310 -3.18 7.03 12.30
N LEU A 311 -4.20 6.19 12.46
CA LEU A 311 -5.16 5.86 11.40
C LEU A 311 -5.90 7.11 10.90
N TYR A 312 -6.50 7.88 11.81
CA TYR A 312 -7.27 9.08 11.46
C TYR A 312 -6.37 10.16 10.84
N GLN A 313 -5.14 10.32 11.35
CA GLN A 313 -4.14 11.22 10.76
C GLN A 313 -3.83 10.82 9.31
N ALA A 314 -3.52 9.53 9.06
CA ALA A 314 -3.18 9.05 7.73
C ALA A 314 -4.34 9.21 6.74
N VAL A 315 -5.56 8.84 7.14
CA VAL A 315 -6.77 9.02 6.32
C VAL A 315 -7.01 10.50 6.01
N SER A 316 -6.81 11.40 6.98
CA SER A 316 -6.95 12.85 6.75
C SER A 316 -5.95 13.36 5.73
N ILE A 317 -4.66 13.00 5.87
CA ILE A 317 -3.60 13.42 4.95
C ILE A 317 -3.90 12.93 3.53
N PHE A 318 -4.25 11.66 3.35
CA PHE A 318 -4.60 11.13 2.03
C PHE A 318 -5.87 11.76 1.46
N SER A 319 -6.87 12.07 2.29
CA SER A 319 -8.08 12.80 1.87
C SER A 319 -7.79 14.21 1.39
N ASP A 320 -6.81 14.88 1.99
CA ASP A 320 -6.39 16.21 1.53
C ASP A 320 -5.67 16.12 0.18
N PHE A 321 -4.84 15.10 -0.04
CA PHE A 321 -4.24 14.86 -1.36
C PHE A 321 -5.28 14.50 -2.43
N GLN A 322 -6.31 13.73 -2.10
CA GLN A 322 -7.43 13.46 -3.00
C GLN A 322 -8.09 14.76 -3.46
N LYS A 323 -8.44 15.65 -2.53
CA LYS A 323 -9.08 16.95 -2.85
C LYS A 323 -8.16 17.84 -3.69
N LYS A 324 -6.86 17.86 -3.39
CA LYS A 324 -5.88 18.60 -4.19
C LYS A 324 -5.80 18.06 -5.62
N ALA A 325 -5.84 16.74 -5.78
CA ALA A 325 -5.86 16.10 -7.09
C ALA A 325 -7.13 16.46 -7.87
N GLU A 326 -8.30 16.40 -7.25
CA GLU A 326 -9.58 16.81 -7.87
C GLU A 326 -9.52 18.26 -8.37
N LEU A 327 -9.11 19.20 -7.50
CA LEU A 327 -8.94 20.62 -7.87
C LEU A 327 -7.93 20.83 -9.01
N LYS A 328 -6.84 20.05 -9.01
CA LYS A 328 -5.82 20.11 -10.06
C LYS A 328 -6.38 19.62 -11.41
N MET A 329 -7.12 18.51 -11.40
CA MET A 329 -7.76 17.96 -12.60
C MET A 329 -8.81 18.93 -13.16
N GLU A 330 -9.63 19.54 -12.30
CA GLU A 330 -10.58 20.60 -12.69
C GLU A 330 -9.86 21.78 -13.33
N SER A 331 -8.79 22.28 -12.72
CA SER A 331 -8.03 23.42 -13.24
C SER A 331 -7.37 23.15 -14.60
N ILE A 332 -7.07 21.89 -14.92
CA ILE A 332 -6.50 21.51 -16.23
C ILE A 332 -7.61 21.29 -17.26
N GLY A 333 -8.78 20.83 -16.83
CA GLY A 333 -9.92 20.53 -17.69
C GLY A 333 -10.81 21.74 -18.03
N ALA A 334 -10.70 22.84 -17.26
CA ALA A 334 -11.36 24.12 -17.50
C ALA A 334 -10.70 24.90 -18.66
#